data_AF-A0A954W1S2-F1
#
_entry.id   AF-A0A954W1S2-F1
#
_cell.length_a   1.000
_cell.length_b   1.000
_cell.length_c   1.000
_cell.angle_alpha   90.00
_cell.angle_beta   90.00
_cell.angle_gamma   90.00
#
_symmetry.space_group_name_H-M   'P 1'
#
loop_
_entity.id
_entity.type
_entity.pdbx_description
1 polymer ?
#
loop_
_entity_poly.entity_id
_entity_poly.type
_entity_poly.pdbx_seq_one_letter_code
_entity_poly.pdbx_strand_id
1 'polypeptide(L)'
;WVDTTEPNQPFLSVAQDTGMMDDDGVTNVNPPTFTIIANDTTDGGANAFPHDVKIRLYDRPGNADGETLIFSQDLTEAGSLTITLPEGLSEGIHNLKLEVEDRAGNISHPYLTTIRIDTTPPAQTPIDLLTSSDSGMMNDDNVTNKMQPAFSGVSTVGSKVFIFANGQIV
;
A
#
# COMPACT_ATOMS: atom_id res chain seq x y z
N TRP A 1 -34.96 -20.31 15.00
CA TRP A 1 -33.73 -20.21 15.80
C TRP A 1 -33.23 -18.78 15.67
N VAL A 2 -32.65 -18.23 16.73
CA VAL A 2 -32.03 -16.89 16.72
C VAL A 2 -30.54 -17.13 16.90
N ASP A 3 -29.76 -16.64 15.95
CA ASP A 3 -28.31 -16.62 16.04
C ASP A 3 -27.90 -15.33 16.76
N THR A 4 -27.00 -15.46 17.74
CA THR A 4 -26.52 -14.35 18.56
C THR A 4 -25.00 -14.30 18.63
N THR A 5 -24.29 -15.16 17.88
CA THR A 5 -22.83 -15.20 17.92
C THR A 5 -22.26 -14.27 16.85
N GLU A 6 -21.35 -13.37 17.23
CA GLU A 6 -20.63 -12.54 16.26
C GLU A 6 -19.53 -13.33 15.54
N PRO A 7 -19.22 -13.00 14.27
CA PRO A 7 -18.01 -13.49 13.61
C PRO A 7 -16.74 -13.08 14.36
N ASN A 8 -15.64 -13.80 14.11
CA ASN A 8 -14.35 -13.42 14.68
C ASN A 8 -13.90 -12.03 14.22
N GLN A 9 -13.02 -11.39 14.99
CA GLN A 9 -12.34 -10.19 14.50
C GLN A 9 -11.55 -10.57 13.24
N PRO A 10 -11.78 -9.89 12.11
CA PRO A 10 -11.04 -10.18 10.89
C PRO A 10 -9.61 -9.67 11.01
N PHE A 11 -8.73 -10.14 10.14
CA PHE A 11 -7.36 -9.63 10.03
C PHE A 11 -7.10 -9.15 8.61
N LEU A 12 -6.43 -8.00 8.47
CA LEU A 12 -6.00 -7.42 7.19
C LEU A 12 -4.47 -7.32 7.18
N SER A 13 -3.77 -8.06 6.32
CA SER A 13 -2.37 -7.78 6.02
C SER A 13 -2.24 -6.89 4.78
N VAL A 14 -1.36 -5.89 4.87
CA VAL A 14 -0.84 -5.20 3.70
C VAL A 14 0.22 -6.11 3.07
N ALA A 15 -0.13 -6.74 1.94
CA ALA A 15 0.80 -7.65 1.27
C ALA A 15 1.92 -6.90 0.50
N GLN A 16 1.80 -5.57 0.39
CA GLN A 16 2.59 -4.75 -0.52
C GLN A 16 3.04 -3.46 0.14
N ASP A 17 3.72 -3.57 1.27
CA ASP A 17 4.56 -2.46 1.77
C ASP A 17 5.71 -2.27 0.77
N THR A 18 5.48 -1.43 -0.23
CA THR A 18 6.34 -1.27 -1.39
C THR A 18 6.86 0.15 -1.40
N GLY A 19 8.11 0.30 -0.98
CA GLY A 19 8.73 1.60 -0.85
C GLY A 19 10.24 1.46 -0.72
N MET A 20 10.87 2.40 -0.02
CA MET A 20 12.29 2.25 0.33
C MET A 20 12.49 1.23 1.47
N MET A 21 11.45 1.00 2.27
CA MET A 21 11.39 0.06 3.37
C MET A 21 10.17 -0.85 3.17
N ASP A 22 10.28 -2.11 3.59
CA ASP A 22 9.25 -3.13 3.42
C ASP A 22 8.40 -3.29 4.72
N ASP A 23 8.53 -2.37 5.67
CA ASP A 23 7.89 -2.40 7.00
C ASP A 23 7.42 -1.03 7.55
N ASP A 24 7.37 0.03 6.73
CA ASP A 24 6.96 1.38 7.14
C ASP A 24 5.49 1.72 6.80
N GLY A 25 4.76 0.78 6.19
CA GLY A 25 3.36 0.92 5.82
C GLY A 25 3.12 1.87 4.64
N VAL A 26 4.15 2.15 3.84
CA VAL A 26 4.10 3.01 2.66
C VAL A 26 4.13 2.14 1.39
N THR A 27 3.08 2.24 0.59
CA THR A 27 2.97 1.50 -0.67
C THR A 27 2.91 2.44 -1.86
N ASN A 28 3.68 2.12 -2.90
CA ASN A 28 3.55 2.69 -4.23
C ASN A 28 2.66 1.85 -5.16
N VAL A 29 2.08 0.75 -4.66
CA VAL A 29 1.14 -0.07 -5.43
C VAL A 29 -0.28 0.43 -5.24
N ASN A 30 -0.90 0.85 -6.34
CA ASN A 30 -2.27 1.37 -6.36
C ASN A 30 -3.00 0.83 -7.61
N PRO A 31 -4.08 0.03 -7.47
CA PRO A 31 -4.81 -0.30 -6.24
C PRO A 31 -4.06 -1.27 -5.30
N PRO A 32 -4.19 -1.09 -3.97
CA PRO A 32 -3.56 -1.96 -3.00
C PRO A 32 -4.23 -3.35 -2.96
N THR A 33 -3.44 -4.35 -2.57
CA THR A 33 -3.86 -5.72 -2.36
C THR A 33 -3.77 -6.09 -0.88
N PHE A 34 -4.79 -6.78 -0.38
CA PHE A 34 -4.88 -7.20 1.01
C PHE A 34 -5.19 -8.68 1.14
N THR A 35 -4.70 -9.31 2.21
CA THR A 35 -5.21 -10.61 2.64
C THR A 35 -6.11 -10.44 3.84
N ILE A 36 -7.33 -10.96 3.73
CA ILE A 36 -8.37 -10.95 4.74
C ILE A 36 -8.55 -12.36 5.29
N ILE A 37 -8.60 -12.49 6.60
CA ILE A 37 -8.98 -13.74 7.26
C ILE A 37 -10.24 -13.47 8.08
N ALA A 38 -11.32 -14.18 7.78
CA ALA A 38 -12.59 -14.09 8.49
C ALA A 38 -13.18 -15.49 8.69
N ASN A 39 -13.70 -15.76 9.89
CA ASN A 39 -14.35 -17.01 10.26
C ASN A 39 -15.57 -16.76 11.15
N ASP A 40 -16.59 -17.57 10.93
CA ASP A 40 -17.71 -17.73 11.83
C ASP A 40 -17.74 -19.19 12.30
N THR A 41 -17.77 -19.41 13.62
CA THR A 41 -17.46 -20.72 14.24
C THR A 41 -18.66 -21.43 14.86
N THR A 42 -19.87 -20.89 14.79
CA THR A 42 -21.05 -21.57 15.36
C THR A 42 -22.33 -21.37 14.56
N ASP A 43 -22.84 -22.45 13.96
CA ASP A 43 -24.26 -22.57 13.58
C ASP A 43 -25.10 -23.28 14.66
N GLY A 44 -24.51 -23.59 15.82
CA GLY A 44 -25.19 -24.25 16.92
C GLY A 44 -25.78 -25.64 16.59
N GLY A 45 -25.48 -26.26 15.44
CA GLY A 45 -25.95 -27.61 15.15
C GLY A 45 -25.88 -28.05 13.71
N ALA A 46 -24.75 -28.64 13.32
CA ALA A 46 -24.57 -29.73 12.33
C ALA A 46 -25.25 -29.62 10.95
N ASN A 47 -25.87 -28.49 10.61
CA ASN A 47 -26.45 -28.18 9.32
C ASN A 47 -25.61 -27.06 8.75
N ALA A 48 -24.56 -27.48 8.04
CA ALA A 48 -23.70 -26.63 7.24
C ALA A 48 -24.54 -25.60 6.43
N PHE A 49 -24.77 -24.43 7.01
CA PHE A 49 -24.68 -23.15 6.32
C PHE A 49 -23.30 -22.63 6.66
N PRO A 50 -22.25 -23.37 6.30
CA PRO A 50 -20.97 -22.97 6.80
C PRO A 50 -20.66 -21.72 5.96
N HIS A 51 -20.48 -20.59 6.65
CA HIS A 51 -19.69 -19.49 6.11
C HIS A 51 -20.31 -18.48 5.12
N ASP A 52 -21.61 -18.19 5.17
CA ASP A 52 -22.16 -17.02 4.46
C ASP A 52 -21.81 -15.73 5.23
N VAL A 53 -20.61 -15.18 5.00
CA VAL A 53 -20.16 -13.93 5.63
C VAL A 53 -19.99 -12.83 4.60
N LYS A 54 -20.34 -11.59 4.96
CA LYS A 54 -20.10 -10.40 4.15
C LYS A 54 -18.96 -9.59 4.73
N ILE A 55 -17.91 -9.44 3.95
CA ILE A 55 -16.81 -8.54 4.26
C ILE A 55 -17.21 -7.12 3.87
N ARG A 56 -16.90 -6.15 4.72
CA ARG A 56 -16.94 -4.72 4.41
C ARG A 56 -15.65 -4.04 4.82
N LEU A 57 -14.99 -3.39 3.87
CA LEU A 57 -13.82 -2.56 4.09
C LEU A 57 -14.20 -1.10 3.87
N TYR A 58 -13.93 -0.29 4.87
CA TYR A 58 -14.13 1.14 4.87
C TYR A 58 -12.79 1.85 4.86
N ASP A 59 -12.74 2.99 4.20
CA ASP A 59 -11.62 3.91 4.21
C ASP A 59 -12.03 5.26 4.78
N ARG A 60 -11.15 5.83 5.60
CA ARG A 60 -11.19 7.21 6.06
C ARG A 60 -9.86 7.87 5.71
N PRO A 61 -9.81 8.66 4.62
CA PRO A 61 -8.61 9.40 4.24
C PRO A 61 -8.19 10.38 5.34
N GLY A 62 -6.95 10.24 5.83
CA GLY A 62 -6.36 11.08 6.86
C GLY A 62 -7.27 11.29 8.08
N ASN A 63 -7.57 12.55 8.38
CA ASN A 63 -8.44 12.95 9.50
C ASN A 63 -9.87 13.32 9.03
N ALA A 64 -10.33 12.78 7.90
CA ALA A 64 -11.69 13.05 7.42
C ALA A 64 -12.74 12.65 8.47
N ASP A 65 -13.85 13.38 8.53
CA ASP A 65 -14.92 13.14 9.50
C ASP A 65 -15.76 11.89 9.19
N GLY A 66 -15.65 11.32 7.99
CA GLY A 66 -16.47 10.21 7.51
C GLY A 66 -15.67 9.06 6.93
N GLU A 67 -16.23 7.85 7.05
CA GLU A 67 -15.76 6.62 6.42
C GLU A 67 -16.56 6.33 5.15
N THR A 68 -15.90 5.80 4.11
CA THR A 68 -16.53 5.38 2.86
C THR A 68 -16.35 3.88 2.68
N LEU A 69 -17.40 3.16 2.30
CA LEU A 69 -17.30 1.74 1.91
C LEU A 69 -16.54 1.64 0.59
N ILE A 70 -15.35 1.04 0.60
CA ILE A 70 -14.48 0.90 -0.56
C ILE A 70 -14.45 -0.53 -1.13
N PHE A 71 -14.86 -1.51 -0.34
CA PHE A 71 -14.99 -2.89 -0.79
C PHE A 71 -16.06 -3.63 0.01
N SER A 72 -16.83 -4.47 -0.68
CA SER A 72 -17.78 -5.39 -0.06
C SER A 72 -17.86 -6.67 -0.87
N GLN A 73 -17.85 -7.82 -0.19
CA GLN A 73 -17.99 -9.11 -0.85
C GLN A 73 -18.67 -10.13 0.06
N ASP A 74 -19.59 -10.89 -0.51
CA ASP A 74 -20.15 -12.09 0.12
C ASP A 74 -19.19 -13.27 -0.10
N LEU A 75 -18.84 -13.97 0.98
CA LEU A 75 -18.09 -15.20 0.97
C LEU A 75 -19.05 -16.34 1.28
N THR A 76 -18.86 -17.45 0.56
CA THR A 76 -19.60 -18.71 0.77
C THR A 76 -18.81 -19.71 1.63
N GLU A 77 -17.52 -19.45 1.85
CA GLU A 77 -16.61 -20.22 2.70
C GLU A 77 -15.71 -19.29 3.53
N ALA A 78 -15.50 -19.63 4.80
CA ALA A 78 -14.69 -18.87 5.72
C ALA A 78 -13.23 -19.25 5.49
N GLY A 79 -12.34 -18.27 5.58
CA GLY A 79 -10.94 -18.52 5.33
C GLY A 79 -10.16 -17.28 4.97
N SER A 80 -9.02 -17.52 4.34
CA SER A 80 -8.12 -16.49 3.86
C SER A 80 -8.48 -16.14 2.41
N LEU A 81 -8.78 -14.88 2.15
CA LEU A 81 -9.01 -14.34 0.82
C LEU A 81 -7.99 -13.22 0.53
N THR A 82 -7.43 -13.22 -0.68
CA THR A 82 -6.65 -12.08 -1.16
C THR A 82 -7.50 -11.25 -2.10
N ILE A 83 -7.63 -9.94 -1.82
CA ILE A 83 -8.40 -8.99 -2.63
C ILE A 83 -7.49 -7.88 -3.15
N THR A 84 -7.74 -7.42 -4.36
CA THR A 84 -7.21 -6.15 -4.89
C THR A 84 -8.38 -5.18 -4.99
N LEU A 85 -8.22 -3.95 -4.52
CA LEU A 85 -9.31 -2.98 -4.58
C LEU A 85 -9.73 -2.71 -6.04
N PRO A 86 -11.03 -2.51 -6.31
CA PRO A 86 -11.51 -2.23 -7.66
C PRO A 86 -11.04 -0.86 -8.17
N GLU A 87 -10.84 0.09 -7.26
CA GLU A 87 -10.32 1.42 -7.53
C GLU A 87 -9.12 1.72 -6.63
N GLY A 88 -8.21 2.54 -7.15
CA GLY A 88 -7.08 3.02 -6.37
C GLY A 88 -7.51 4.02 -5.30
N LEU A 89 -6.72 4.09 -4.24
CA LEU A 89 -6.88 5.11 -3.20
C LEU A 89 -6.08 6.37 -3.57
N SER A 90 -6.47 7.51 -2.99
CA SER A 90 -5.76 8.77 -3.19
C SER A 90 -4.37 8.74 -2.57
N GLU A 91 -3.51 9.68 -2.96
CA GLU A 91 -2.23 9.92 -2.30
C GLU A 91 -2.42 10.29 -0.81
N GLY A 92 -1.58 9.75 0.07
CA GLY A 92 -1.56 10.09 1.49
C GLY A 92 -2.01 8.97 2.43
N ILE A 93 -2.39 9.34 3.65
CA ILE A 93 -2.73 8.41 4.73
C ILE A 93 -4.19 7.95 4.59
N HIS A 94 -4.43 6.66 4.78
CA HIS A 94 -5.73 6.01 4.76
C HIS A 94 -5.93 5.17 6.02
N ASN A 95 -6.96 5.47 6.80
CA ASN A 95 -7.34 4.69 7.98
C ASN A 95 -8.43 3.69 7.57
N LEU A 96 -8.05 2.42 7.51
CA LEU A 96 -8.90 1.34 7.07
C LEU A 96 -9.61 0.67 8.25
N LYS A 97 -10.89 0.37 8.04
CA LYS A 97 -11.71 -0.40 8.98
C LYS A 97 -12.33 -1.58 8.27
N LEU A 98 -12.10 -2.77 8.79
CA LEU A 98 -12.62 -4.03 8.27
C LEU A 98 -13.62 -4.64 9.26
N GLU A 99 -14.80 -4.98 8.75
CA GLU A 99 -15.88 -5.62 9.50
C GLU A 99 -16.41 -6.84 8.73
N VAL A 100 -16.93 -7.81 9.46
CA VAL A 100 -17.56 -9.01 8.91
C VAL A 100 -18.98 -9.10 9.46
N GLU A 101 -19.95 -9.26 8.57
CA GLU A 101 -21.36 -9.50 8.93
C GLU A 101 -21.72 -10.94 8.58
N ASP A 102 -22.31 -11.69 9.52
CA ASP A 102 -22.88 -13.00 9.22
C ASP A 102 -24.26 -12.90 8.55
N ARG A 103 -24.82 -14.04 8.15
CA ARG A 103 -26.15 -14.12 7.55
C ARG A 103 -27.30 -13.66 8.47
N ALA A 104 -27.11 -13.74 9.79
CA ALA A 104 -28.08 -13.27 10.78
C ALA A 104 -28.01 -11.75 11.00
N GLY A 105 -26.96 -11.09 10.50
CA GLY A 105 -26.70 -9.68 10.65
C GLY A 105 -25.85 -9.32 11.87
N ASN A 106 -25.24 -10.30 12.55
CA ASN A 106 -24.27 -9.99 13.62
C ASN A 106 -22.99 -9.48 12.98
N ILE A 107 -22.44 -8.40 13.54
CA ILE A 107 -21.23 -7.74 13.03
C ILE A 107 -20.09 -8.03 13.99
N SER A 108 -18.93 -8.42 13.44
CA SER A 108 -17.71 -8.63 14.21
C SER A 108 -17.22 -7.36 14.89
N HIS A 109 -16.37 -7.52 15.90
CA HIS A 109 -15.50 -6.42 16.30
C HIS A 109 -14.64 -5.96 15.10
N PRO A 110 -14.47 -4.64 14.88
CA PRO A 110 -13.75 -4.14 13.71
C PRO A 110 -12.24 -4.39 13.84
N TYR A 111 -11.57 -4.60 12.71
CA TYR A 111 -10.12 -4.52 12.60
C TYR A 111 -9.73 -3.17 12.00
N LEU A 112 -8.78 -2.49 12.63
CA LEU A 112 -8.31 -1.17 12.23
C LEU A 112 -6.86 -1.24 11.81
N THR A 113 -6.52 -0.60 10.69
CA THR A 113 -5.13 -0.41 10.27
C THR A 113 -4.97 0.90 9.53
N THR A 114 -3.74 1.36 9.41
CA THR A 114 -3.40 2.59 8.69
C THR A 114 -2.40 2.23 7.60
N ILE A 115 -2.64 2.74 6.39
CA ILE A 115 -1.72 2.60 5.26
C ILE A 115 -1.43 3.99 4.69
N ARG A 116 -0.31 4.13 3.99
CA ARG A 116 -0.01 5.34 3.22
C ARG A 116 0.22 4.98 1.77
N ILE A 117 -0.53 5.62 0.87
CA ILE A 117 -0.31 5.54 -0.57
C ILE A 117 0.68 6.64 -0.94
N ASP A 118 1.82 6.24 -1.52
CA ASP A 118 2.79 7.16 -2.11
C ASP A 118 3.16 6.72 -3.54
N THR A 119 2.46 7.32 -4.50
CA THR A 119 2.66 7.07 -5.93
C THR A 119 3.46 8.16 -6.61
N THR A 120 3.90 9.17 -5.86
CA THR A 120 4.56 10.35 -6.41
C THR A 120 6.06 10.10 -6.55
N PRO A 121 6.61 10.02 -7.77
CA PRO A 121 8.04 9.85 -7.93
C PRO A 121 8.81 11.05 -7.38
N PRO A 122 10.05 10.86 -6.87
CA PRO A 122 10.94 11.96 -6.57
C PRO A 122 11.06 12.92 -7.75
N ALA A 123 11.10 14.23 -7.46
CA ALA A 123 11.28 15.23 -8.49
C ALA A 123 12.60 14.98 -9.23
N GLN A 124 12.55 14.95 -10.57
CA GLN A 124 13.76 14.95 -11.37
C GLN A 124 14.44 16.31 -11.25
N THR A 125 15.68 16.26 -10.82
CA THR A 125 16.56 17.40 -10.65
C THR A 125 17.71 17.24 -11.65
N PRO A 126 18.09 18.31 -12.37
CA PRO A 126 19.26 18.26 -13.22
C PRO A 126 20.48 17.82 -12.41
N ILE A 127 21.13 16.76 -12.87
CA ILE A 127 22.49 16.43 -12.45
C ILE A 127 23.40 17.14 -13.45
N ASP A 128 24.42 17.81 -12.95
CA ASP A 128 25.39 18.52 -13.75
C ASP A 128 26.80 18.07 -13.40
N LEU A 129 27.71 18.17 -14.36
CA LEU A 129 29.12 17.98 -14.10
C LEU A 129 29.61 19.13 -13.21
N LEU A 130 30.34 18.82 -12.14
CA LEU A 130 30.92 19.90 -11.34
C LEU A 130 31.86 20.72 -12.22
N THR A 131 31.88 22.04 -12.04
CA THR A 131 32.79 22.93 -12.77
C THR A 131 34.27 22.57 -12.58
N SER A 132 34.61 21.94 -11.44
CA SER A 132 35.95 21.41 -11.19
C SER A 132 36.24 20.15 -12.01
N SER A 133 35.22 19.44 -12.47
CA SER A 133 35.29 18.24 -13.29
C SER A 133 35.00 18.48 -14.76
N ASP A 134 34.34 19.57 -15.14
CA ASP A 134 34.15 19.99 -16.53
C ASP A 134 35.45 20.57 -17.08
N SER A 135 36.17 19.78 -17.88
CA SER A 135 37.58 20.04 -18.19
C SER A 135 37.93 19.73 -19.63
N GLY A 136 38.61 20.67 -20.27
CA GLY A 136 38.98 20.54 -21.65
C GLY A 136 39.22 21.93 -22.18
N MET A 137 38.52 22.28 -23.25
CA MET A 137 38.58 23.63 -23.80
C MET A 137 37.67 24.62 -23.05
N MET A 138 36.53 24.14 -22.55
CA MET A 138 35.54 24.91 -21.79
C MET A 138 35.26 24.18 -20.46
N ASN A 139 34.58 24.87 -19.54
CA ASN A 139 34.26 24.38 -18.19
C ASN A 139 32.77 24.56 -17.84
N ASP A 140 31.96 24.70 -18.88
CA ASP A 140 30.52 24.88 -18.90
C ASP A 140 29.87 24.20 -20.12
N ASP A 141 30.56 23.21 -20.71
CA ASP A 141 30.12 22.46 -21.90
C ASP A 141 29.88 20.96 -21.64
N ASN A 142 30.03 20.51 -20.40
CA ASN A 142 29.86 19.13 -19.97
C ASN A 142 30.80 18.14 -20.68
N VAL A 143 32.01 18.58 -21.04
CA VAL A 143 33.06 17.77 -21.66
C VAL A 143 34.25 17.66 -20.71
N THR A 144 34.62 16.44 -20.35
CA THR A 144 35.71 16.18 -19.41
C THR A 144 36.73 15.18 -19.93
N ASN A 145 38.00 15.43 -19.61
CA ASN A 145 39.09 14.47 -19.75
C ASN A 145 39.44 13.77 -18.41
N LYS A 146 38.69 14.00 -17.34
CA LYS A 146 38.89 13.33 -16.06
C LYS A 146 38.29 11.92 -16.09
N MET A 147 39.08 10.94 -15.66
CA MET A 147 38.61 9.55 -15.53
C MET A 147 37.73 9.31 -14.29
N GLN A 148 37.68 10.26 -13.36
CA GLN A 148 36.81 10.27 -12.19
C GLN A 148 36.11 11.63 -12.11
N PRO A 149 35.12 11.87 -12.99
CA PRO A 149 34.32 13.08 -12.92
C PRO A 149 33.47 13.09 -11.65
N ALA A 150 33.29 14.27 -11.08
CA ALA A 150 32.40 14.49 -9.96
C ALA A 150 31.16 15.23 -10.47
N PHE A 151 30.00 14.82 -9.99
CA PHE A 151 28.71 15.37 -10.36
C PHE A 151 28.08 16.06 -9.17
N SER A 152 27.23 17.04 -9.44
CA SER A 152 26.38 17.65 -8.43
C SER A 152 24.93 17.61 -8.86
N GLY A 153 24.05 17.51 -7.88
CA GLY A 153 22.61 17.52 -8.06
C GLY A 153 21.96 17.74 -6.72
N VAL A 154 20.72 18.21 -6.74
CA VAL A 154 19.84 18.20 -5.58
C VAL A 154 18.92 17.00 -5.68
N SER A 155 18.33 16.51 -4.59
CA SER A 155 17.27 15.49 -4.66
C SER A 155 16.45 15.59 -3.37
N THR A 156 15.26 14.99 -3.37
CA THR A 156 14.47 14.86 -2.15
C THR A 156 15.16 13.95 -1.15
N VAL A 157 15.04 14.28 0.15
CA VAL A 157 15.65 13.50 1.23
C VAL A 157 15.12 12.05 1.16
N GLY A 158 16.03 11.08 1.30
CA GLY A 158 15.70 9.65 1.24
C GLY A 158 15.65 9.06 -0.17
N SER A 159 15.71 9.87 -1.23
CA SER A 159 15.76 9.35 -2.61
C SER A 159 17.08 8.66 -2.92
N LYS A 160 17.03 7.58 -3.72
CA LYS A 160 18.21 6.93 -4.28
C LYS A 160 18.61 7.65 -5.58
N VAL A 161 19.88 7.98 -5.72
CA VAL A 161 20.46 8.54 -6.95
C VAL A 161 21.35 7.48 -7.58
N PHE A 162 21.14 7.22 -8.87
CA PHE A 162 21.94 6.29 -9.66
C PHE A 162 22.58 7.05 -10.82
N ILE A 163 23.89 6.88 -11.00
CA ILE A 163 24.60 7.37 -12.18
C ILE A 163 24.79 6.17 -13.10
N PHE A 164 24.46 6.35 -14.39
CA PHE A 164 24.62 5.30 -15.39
C PHE A 164 25.63 5.73 -16.46
N ALA A 165 26.54 4.84 -16.82
CA ALA A 165 27.37 4.96 -18.00
C ALA A 165 27.06 3.79 -18.95
N ASN A 166 26.69 4.07 -20.19
CA ASN A 166 26.31 3.06 -21.19
C ASN A 166 25.21 2.10 -20.72
N GLY A 167 24.28 2.58 -19.88
CA GLY A 167 23.19 1.78 -19.32
C GLY A 167 23.55 0.90 -18.12
N GLN A 168 24.79 0.95 -17.62
CA GLN A 168 25.20 0.29 -16.38
C GLN A 168 25.38 1.30 -15.26
N ILE A 169 24.97 0.93 -14.04
CA ILE A 169 25.24 1.72 -12.83
C ILE A 169 26.76 1.77 -12.61
N VAL A 170 27.27 2.96 -12.29
CA VAL A 170 28.68 3.23 -11.99
C VAL A 170 28.89 3.75 -10.58
#